data_AF-A0A1F8X6C6-F1
#
_entry.id   AF-A0A1F8X6C6-F1
#
_cell.length_a   1.000
_cell.length_b   1.000
_cell.length_c   1.000
_cell.angle_alpha   90.00
_cell.angle_beta   90.00
_cell.angle_gamma   90.00
#
_symmetry.space_group_name_H-M   'P 1'
#
loop_
_entity.id
_entity.type
_entity.pdbx_description
1 polymer ?
#
loop_
_entity_poly.entity_id
_entity_poly.type
_entity_poly.pdbx_seq_one_letter_code
_entity_poly.pdbx_strand_id
1 'polypeptide(L)'
;MNTGFNQNINYRGEAYHVQTEDGGRNNPVITTLLFKGGVILASRKTSYADILRSDKMDQAVREIMREQHASLIADLKAGAFHKQD
;
A
#
# COMPACT_ATOMS: atom_id res chain seq x y z
N MET A 1 -14.53 0.64 -9.95
CA MET A 1 -13.16 0.12 -9.69
C MET A 1 -12.41 1.23 -8.98
N ASN A 2 -12.02 1.03 -7.72
CA ASN A 2 -11.16 2.00 -7.04
C ASN A 2 -9.81 2.03 -7.78
N THR A 3 -9.40 3.19 -8.28
CA THR A 3 -8.08 3.35 -8.89
C THR A 3 -7.01 3.13 -7.83
N GLY A 4 -6.15 2.14 -8.05
CA GLY A 4 -5.01 1.87 -7.16
C GLY A 4 -4.06 3.07 -7.06
N PHE A 5 -3.24 3.10 -6.00
CA PHE A 5 -2.22 4.13 -5.82
C PHE A 5 -0.86 3.60 -6.29
N ASN A 6 -0.20 4.32 -7.18
CA ASN A 6 1.13 3.99 -7.68
C ASN A 6 2.04 5.21 -7.57
N GLN A 7 3.19 5.06 -6.92
CA GLN A 7 4.13 6.15 -6.71
C GLN A 7 5.58 5.69 -6.81
N ASN A 8 6.36 6.37 -7.64
CA ASN A 8 7.83 6.28 -7.65
C ASN A 8 8.41 7.22 -6.59
N ILE A 9 9.38 6.74 -5.82
CA ILE A 9 9.98 7.49 -4.71
C ILE A 9 11.50 7.36 -4.81
N ASN A 10 12.18 8.49 -4.91
CA ASN A 10 13.64 8.54 -4.76
C ASN A 10 13.96 8.76 -3.28
N TYR A 11 14.71 7.83 -2.69
CA TYR A 11 15.16 7.92 -1.30
C TYR A 11 16.62 7.48 -1.21
N ARG A 12 17.48 8.36 -0.67
CA ARG A 12 18.93 8.12 -0.52
C ARG A 12 19.63 7.66 -1.80
N GLY A 13 19.27 8.25 -2.94
CA GLY A 13 19.86 7.94 -4.24
C GLY A 13 19.34 6.65 -4.89
N GLU A 14 18.41 5.95 -4.25
CA GLU A 14 17.81 4.73 -4.78
C GLU A 14 16.33 4.95 -5.17
N ALA A 15 15.90 4.27 -6.23
CA ALA A 15 14.52 4.31 -6.72
C ALA A 15 13.70 3.19 -6.09
N TYR A 16 12.60 3.58 -5.45
CA TYR A 16 11.59 2.71 -4.88
C TYR A 16 10.24 2.90 -5.59
N HIS A 17 9.40 1.88 -5.56
CA HIS A 17 8.04 1.94 -6.05
C HIS A 17 7.07 1.48 -4.97
N VAL A 18 6.02 2.26 -4.72
CA VAL A 18 4.93 1.89 -3.82
C VAL A 18 3.65 1.73 -4.63
N GLN A 19 3.02 0.56 -4.52
CA GLN A 19 1.77 0.21 -5.20
C GLN A 19 0.73 -0.18 -4.15
N THR A 20 -0.53 0.21 -4.33
CA THR A 20 -1.65 -0.18 -3.47
C THR A 20 -2.86 -0.55 -4.30
N GLU A 21 -3.41 -1.73 -4.05
CA GLU A 21 -4.51 -2.32 -4.79
C GLU A 21 -5.62 -2.82 -3.86
N ASP A 22 -6.84 -2.78 -4.39
CA ASP A 22 -8.03 -3.37 -3.79
C ASP A 22 -8.30 -4.73 -4.48
N GLY A 23 -8.34 -5.82 -3.70
CA GLY A 23 -8.66 -7.16 -4.21
C GLY A 23 -10.14 -7.38 -4.57
N GLY A 24 -11.01 -6.40 -4.32
CA GLY A 24 -12.43 -6.41 -4.62
C GLY A 24 -13.25 -7.33 -3.72
N ARG A 25 -14.57 -7.35 -3.91
CA ARG A 25 -15.52 -8.07 -3.03
C ARG A 25 -15.24 -9.58 -2.88
N ASN A 26 -14.66 -10.21 -3.89
CA ASN A 26 -14.33 -11.64 -3.87
C ASN A 26 -13.04 -11.94 -3.07
N ASN A 27 -12.20 -10.94 -2.87
CA ASN A 27 -10.99 -11.02 -2.05
C ASN A 27 -10.82 -9.66 -1.33
N PRO A 28 -11.56 -9.40 -0.24
CA PRO A 28 -11.72 -8.08 0.36
C PRO A 28 -10.47 -7.68 1.17
N VAL A 29 -9.35 -7.56 0.47
CA VAL A 29 -8.02 -7.28 1.02
C VAL A 29 -7.39 -6.16 0.22
N ILE A 30 -6.98 -5.12 0.91
CA ILE A 30 -6.13 -4.07 0.37
C ILE A 30 -4.68 -4.52 0.50
N THR A 31 -3.94 -4.54 -0.60
CA THR A 31 -2.52 -4.93 -0.63
C THR A 31 -1.68 -3.72 -1.00
N THR A 32 -0.70 -3.37 -0.17
CA THR A 32 0.35 -2.37 -0.50
C THR A 32 1.70 -3.07 -0.58
N LEU A 33 2.46 -2.79 -1.63
CA LEU A 33 3.78 -3.34 -1.89
C LEU A 33 4.81 -2.22 -2.01
N LEU A 34 5.98 -2.42 -1.40
CA LEU A 34 7.19 -1.63 -1.65
C LEU A 34 8.15 -2.47 -2.48
N PHE A 35 8.56 -1.95 -3.62
CA PHE A 35 9.54 -2.57 -4.51
C PHE A 35 10.81 -1.72 -4.64
N LYS A 36 11.91 -2.40 -4.90
CA LYS A 36 13.17 -1.81 -5.36
C LYS A 36 13.82 -2.76 -6.38
N GLY A 37 14.09 -2.27 -7.59
CA GLY A 37 14.78 -3.06 -8.62
C GLY A 37 14.10 -4.40 -8.96
N GLY A 38 12.76 -4.47 -8.90
CA GLY A 38 11.99 -5.70 -9.14
C GLY A 38 11.83 -6.63 -7.93
N VAL A 39 12.44 -6.32 -6.79
CA VAL A 39 12.32 -7.10 -5.55
C VAL A 39 11.31 -6.45 -4.62
N ILE A 40 10.41 -7.26 -4.02
CA ILE A 40 9.52 -6.80 -2.95
C ILE A 40 10.32 -6.71 -1.65
N LEU A 41 10.36 -5.51 -1.07
CA LEU A 41 11.01 -5.27 0.22
C LEU A 41 10.03 -5.34 1.39
N ALA A 42 8.78 -4.95 1.16
CA ALA A 42 7.74 -5.00 2.17
C ALA A 42 6.35 -5.17 1.55
N SER A 43 5.44 -5.78 2.31
CA SER A 43 4.03 -5.88 1.97
C SER A 43 3.17 -5.56 3.19
N ARG A 44 2.04 -4.90 2.98
CA ARG A 44 1.00 -4.69 3.98
C ARG A 44 -0.32 -5.20 3.40
N LYS A 45 -1.10 -5.92 4.20
CA LYS A 45 -2.41 -6.44 3.84
C LYS A 45 -3.43 -6.06 4.90
N THR A 46 -4.54 -5.48 4.49
CA THR A 46 -5.64 -5.11 5.39
C THR A 46 -6.94 -5.68 4.85
N SER A 47 -7.60 -6.54 5.64
CA SER A 47 -8.93 -7.02 5.32
C SER A 47 -9.95 -5.90 5.53
N TYR A 48 -10.94 -5.80 4.65
CA TYR A 48 -12.11 -4.95 4.82
C TYR A 48 -13.42 -5.77 4.77
N ALA A 49 -13.34 -7.09 5.03
CA ALA A 49 -14.50 -7.99 5.00
C ALA A 49 -15.67 -7.49 5.87
N ASP A 50 -15.37 -6.84 7.00
CA ASP A 50 -16.37 -6.35 7.96
C ASP A 50 -17.23 -5.20 7.41
N ILE A 51 -16.74 -4.48 6.39
CA ILE A 51 -17.46 -3.34 5.79
C ILE A 51 -18.08 -3.67 4.42
N LEU A 52 -18.07 -4.93 3.98
CA LEU A 52 -18.61 -5.35 2.67
C LEU A 52 -20.08 -4.97 2.43
N ARG A 53 -20.88 -4.90 3.51
CA ARG A 53 -22.30 -4.56 3.47
C ARG A 53 -22.60 -3.08 3.73
N SER A 54 -21.56 -2.26 3.92
CA SER A 54 -21.72 -0.83 4.14
C SER A 54 -22.05 -0.11 2.84
N ASP A 55 -23.01 0.81 2.87
CA ASP A 55 -23.29 1.72 1.74
C ASP A 55 -22.12 2.67 1.47
N LYS A 56 -21.18 2.81 2.42
CA LYS A 56 -19.96 3.62 2.30
C LYS A 56 -18.71 2.80 2.03
N MET A 57 -18.86 1.53 1.65
CA MET A 57 -17.74 0.60 1.49
C MET A 57 -16.66 1.13 0.55
N ASP A 58 -17.04 1.66 -0.62
CA ASP A 58 -16.08 2.17 -1.61
C ASP A 58 -15.25 3.35 -1.06
N GLN A 59 -15.90 4.25 -0.31
CA GLN A 59 -15.22 5.39 0.32
C GLN A 59 -14.25 4.90 1.41
N ALA A 60 -14.70 4.00 2.28
CA ALA A 60 -13.89 3.47 3.37
C ALA A 60 -12.68 2.66 2.84
N VAL A 61 -12.87 1.83 1.81
CA VAL A 61 -11.78 1.11 1.14
C VAL A 61 -10.76 2.10 0.57
N ARG A 62 -11.20 3.15 -0.12
CA ARG A 62 -10.31 4.19 -0.65
C ARG A 62 -9.53 4.93 0.46
N GLU A 63 -10.17 5.18 1.59
CA GLU A 63 -9.54 5.79 2.77
C GLU A 63 -8.43 4.91 3.35
N ILE A 64 -8.73 3.62 3.59
CA ILE A 64 -7.75 2.64 4.09
C ILE A 64 -6.59 2.50 3.10
N MET A 65 -6.86 2.42 1.81
CA MET A 65 -5.81 2.34 0.78
C MET A 65 -4.86 3.54 0.83
N ARG A 66 -5.39 4.77 0.97
CA ARG A 66 -4.59 6.00 1.04
C ARG A 66 -3.72 6.03 2.28
N GLU A 67 -4.29 5.67 3.44
CA GLU A 67 -3.58 5.65 4.72
C GLU A 67 -2.48 4.60 4.73
N GLN A 68 -2.79 3.39 4.27
CA GLN A 68 -1.82 2.30 4.17
C GLN A 68 -0.67 2.65 3.21
N HIS A 69 -0.98 3.29 2.08
CA HIS A 69 0.02 3.77 1.12
C HIS A 69 0.94 4.83 1.77
N ALA A 70 0.36 5.86 2.38
CA ALA A 70 1.11 6.92 3.04
C ALA A 70 1.97 6.40 4.20
N SER A 71 1.45 5.45 4.98
CA SER A 71 2.19 4.80 6.07
C SER A 71 3.43 4.07 5.57
N LEU A 72 3.34 3.28 4.48
CA LEU A 72 4.50 2.55 3.97
C LEU A 72 5.57 3.51 3.40
N ILE A 73 5.16 4.65 2.85
CA ILE A 73 6.07 5.72 2.43
C ILE A 73 6.77 6.34 3.64
N ALA A 74 6.03 6.58 4.73
CA ALA A 74 6.60 7.13 5.95
C ALA A 74 7.66 6.19 6.55
N ASP A 75 7.38 4.89 6.59
CA ASP A 75 8.35 3.87 7.02
C ASP A 75 9.61 3.86 6.15
N LEU A 76 9.45 3.94 4.83
CA LEU A 76 10.58 4.04 3.89
C LEU A 76 11.44 5.26 4.23
N LYS A 77 10.81 6.43 4.39
CA LYS A 77 11.52 7.68 4.70
C LYS A 77 12.18 7.65 6.08
N ALA A 78 11.61 6.92 7.03
CA ALA A 78 12.18 6.65 8.34
C ALA A 78 13.36 5.66 8.32
N GLY A 79 13.64 5.04 7.17
CA GLY A 79 14.77 4.12 6.99
C GLY A 79 14.46 2.66 7.37
N ALA A 80 13.19 2.30 7.55
CA ALA A 80 12.78 0.97 8.03
C ALA A 80 13.19 -0.21 7.11
N PHE A 81 13.49 0.05 5.83
CA PHE A 81 13.78 -0.98 4.83
C PHE A 81 15.23 -0.96 4.32
N HIS A 82 16.11 -0.23 5.01
CA HIS A 82 17.53 -0.25 4.76
C HIS A 82 18.20 -1.21 5.74
N LYS A 83 19.13 -2.05 5.28
CA LYS A 83 19.98 -2.80 6.21
C LYS A 83 20.92 -1.80 6.89
N GLN A 84 21.01 -1.84 8.22
CA GLN A 84 22.16 -1.24 8.91
C GLN A 84 23.38 -2.07 8.55
N ASP A 85 24.38 -1.42 7.93
CA ASP A 85 25.73 -1.95 7.82
C ASP A 85 26.44 -1.89 9.19
#